data_AF-A0A1T4PZA7-F1
#
_entry.id   AF-A0A1T4PZA7-F1
#
_cell.length_a   1.000
_cell.length_b   1.000
_cell.length_c   1.000
_cell.angle_alpha   90.00
_cell.angle_beta   90.00
_cell.angle_gamma   90.00
#
_symmetry.space_group_name_H-M   'P 1'
#
loop_
_entity.id
_entity.type
_entity.pdbx_description
1 polymer ?
#
loop_
_entity_poly.entity_id
_entity_poly.type
_entity_poly.pdbx_seq_one_letter_code
_entity_poly.pdbx_strand_id
1 'polypeptide(L)'
;MDAKRKYTRLVEKVKAELDKNVIFEKRIKERNRNQEKYKELWEKVNLDEIVEKFAPNSEPIINENGKIIFRSPGNKIQVVAEATIGSVRIQDLSVSKGREYLDLNGNRMNNIIENGKIRGLSKKEYELRTHFRIKKLNEM
;
A
#
# COMPACT_ATOMS: atom_id res chain seq x y z
N MET A 1 6.09 -3.66 16.54
CA MET A 1 7.05 -3.77 15.42
C MET A 1 7.73 -2.42 15.12
N ASP A 2 8.92 -2.39 14.50
CA ASP A 2 9.56 -1.14 13.97
C ASP A 2 9.47 -1.10 12.43
N ALA A 3 8.25 -1.19 11.89
CA ALA A 3 8.02 -1.25 10.46
C ALA A 3 8.22 0.12 9.80
N LYS A 4 7.82 1.21 10.46
CA LYS A 4 7.97 2.58 9.93
C LYS A 4 9.41 2.97 9.71
N ARG A 5 10.31 2.68 10.65
CA ARG A 5 11.74 3.02 10.49
C ARG A 5 12.38 2.17 9.41
N LYS A 6 12.08 0.86 9.35
CA LYS A 6 12.52 -0.03 8.26
C LYS A 6 12.05 0.51 6.90
N TYR A 7 10.78 0.89 6.79
CA TYR A 7 10.22 1.54 5.60
C TYR A 7 11.00 2.81 5.25
N THR A 8 11.20 3.74 6.19
CA THR A 8 11.93 5.00 5.95
C THR A 8 13.33 4.75 5.39
N ARG A 9 14.09 3.82 5.96
CA ARG A 9 15.43 3.44 5.47
C ARG A 9 15.39 2.87 4.05
N LEU A 10 14.38 2.06 3.72
CA LEU A 10 14.23 1.52 2.37
C LEU A 10 13.76 2.59 1.36
N VAL A 11 12.97 3.57 1.79
CA VAL A 11 12.58 4.72 0.95
C VAL A 11 13.82 5.48 0.48
N GLU A 12 14.80 5.70 1.35
CA GLU A 12 16.06 6.37 0.98
C GLU A 12 16.81 5.60 -0.10
N LYS A 13 16.86 4.26 0.00
CA LYS A 13 17.46 3.42 -1.05
C LYS A 13 16.71 3.53 -2.37
N VAL A 14 15.38 3.51 -2.35
CA VAL A 14 14.57 3.67 -3.56
C VAL A 14 14.81 5.05 -4.18
N LYS A 15 14.85 6.12 -3.39
CA LYS A 15 15.14 7.48 -3.89
C LYS A 15 16.53 7.57 -4.54
N ALA A 16 17.55 7.03 -3.90
CA ALA A 16 18.90 7.00 -4.46
C ALA A 16 18.99 6.24 -5.80
N GLU A 17 18.16 5.21 -6.00
CA GLU A 17 18.06 4.51 -7.29
C GLU A 17 17.31 5.33 -8.34
N LEU A 18 16.22 6.00 -7.96
CA LEU A 18 15.48 6.89 -8.85
C LEU A 18 16.36 8.03 -9.39
N ASP A 19 17.21 8.61 -8.53
CA ASP A 19 18.13 9.68 -8.92
C ASP A 19 19.19 9.23 -9.94
N LYS A 20 19.54 7.94 -9.94
CA LYS A 20 20.55 7.37 -10.84
C LYS A 20 19.95 6.81 -12.13
N ASN A 21 18.66 6.50 -12.14
CA ASN A 21 18.02 5.75 -13.21
C ASN A 21 16.76 6.48 -13.71
N VAL A 22 16.95 7.37 -14.69
CA VAL A 22 15.89 8.21 -15.26
C VAL A 22 14.75 7.39 -15.88
N ILE A 23 15.06 6.24 -16.49
CA ILE A 23 14.03 5.35 -17.07
C ILE A 23 13.15 4.76 -15.96
N PHE A 24 13.78 4.28 -14.89
CA PHE A 24 13.07 3.78 -13.72
C PHE A 24 12.24 4.89 -13.07
N GLU A 25 12.81 6.08 -12.90
CA GLU A 25 12.12 7.24 -12.34
C GLU A 25 10.85 7.60 -13.14
N LYS A 26 10.98 7.73 -14.46
CA LYS A 26 9.85 8.04 -15.35
C LYS A 26 8.74 6.99 -15.23
N ARG A 27 9.10 5.70 -15.24
CA ARG A 27 8.15 4.59 -15.09
C ARG A 27 7.37 4.68 -13.76
N ILE A 28 8.06 4.97 -12.66
CA ILE A 28 7.42 5.07 -11.33
C ILE A 28 6.52 6.31 -11.24
N LYS A 29 6.96 7.46 -11.76
CA LYS A 29 6.14 8.69 -11.83
C LYS A 29 4.86 8.45 -12.63
N GLU A 30 4.94 7.83 -13.80
CA GLU A 30 3.79 7.54 -14.66
C GLU A 30 2.81 6.57 -13.96
N ARG A 31 3.30 5.49 -13.36
CA ARG A 31 2.49 4.52 -12.60
C ARG A 31 1.74 5.18 -11.45
N ASN A 32 2.41 6.05 -10.70
CA ASN A 32 1.89 6.60 -9.45
C ASN A 32 1.09 7.90 -9.67
N ARG A 33 1.05 8.47 -10.88
CA ARG A 33 0.42 9.76 -11.19
C ARG A 33 -1.01 9.91 -10.65
N ASN A 34 -1.87 8.93 -10.87
CA ASN A 34 -3.26 8.99 -10.42
C ASN A 34 -3.38 8.84 -8.90
N GLN A 35 -2.59 7.93 -8.33
CA GLN A 35 -2.57 7.72 -6.88
C GLN A 35 -2.09 8.99 -6.16
N GLU A 36 -1.03 9.64 -6.67
CA GLU A 36 -0.52 10.91 -6.15
C GLU A 36 -1.58 12.02 -6.17
N LYS A 37 -2.38 12.10 -7.24
CA LYS A 37 -3.46 13.10 -7.36
C LYS A 37 -4.55 12.93 -6.31
N TYR A 38 -4.88 11.70 -5.92
CA TYR A 38 -6.03 11.41 -5.06
C TYR A 38 -5.65 11.00 -3.64
N LYS A 39 -4.36 10.82 -3.34
CA LYS A 39 -3.91 10.29 -2.03
C LYS A 39 -4.41 11.12 -0.86
N GLU A 40 -4.58 12.43 -1.02
CA GLU A 40 -5.04 13.31 0.06
C GLU A 40 -6.45 12.95 0.57
N LEU A 41 -7.24 12.20 -0.21
CA LEU A 41 -8.54 11.68 0.20
C LEU A 41 -8.45 10.38 1.01
N TRP A 42 -7.28 9.74 1.05
CA TRP A 42 -7.08 8.47 1.73
C TRP A 42 -6.79 8.68 3.22
N GLU A 43 -7.34 7.81 4.04
CA GLU A 43 -7.12 7.80 5.48
C GLU A 43 -5.64 7.64 5.81
N LYS A 44 -5.17 8.42 6.81
CA LYS A 44 -3.81 8.31 7.34
C LYS A 44 -3.75 7.23 8.41
N VAL A 45 -2.81 6.30 8.24
CA VAL A 45 -2.68 5.10 9.08
C VAL A 45 -1.28 4.95 9.65
N ASN A 46 -1.19 4.29 10.80
CA ASN A 46 0.07 3.88 11.39
C ASN A 46 0.58 2.61 10.69
N LEU A 47 1.78 2.68 10.09
CA LEU A 47 2.34 1.53 9.38
C LEU A 47 2.71 0.38 10.33
N ASP A 48 3.13 0.69 11.56
CA ASP A 48 3.50 -0.33 12.55
C ASP A 48 2.29 -1.19 12.91
N GLU A 49 1.12 -0.56 13.12
CA GLU A 49 -0.14 -1.27 13.41
C GLU A 49 -0.58 -2.16 12.25
N ILE A 50 -0.48 -1.66 11.00
CA ILE A 50 -0.84 -2.45 9.82
C ILE A 50 0.08 -3.66 9.66
N VAL A 51 1.39 -3.46 9.79
CA VAL A 51 2.36 -4.56 9.61
C VAL A 51 2.24 -5.58 10.74
N GLU A 52 2.08 -5.13 11.99
CA GLU A 52 1.82 -6.03 13.13
C GLU A 52 0.58 -6.90 12.89
N LYS A 53 -0.50 -6.32 12.36
CA LYS A 53 -1.75 -7.04 12.11
C LYS A 53 -1.69 -8.01 10.92
N PHE A 54 -1.09 -7.60 9.80
CA PHE A 54 -1.23 -8.32 8.53
C PHE A 54 0.04 -9.03 8.05
N ALA A 55 1.21 -8.62 8.52
CA ALA A 55 2.49 -9.20 8.15
C ALA A 55 3.47 -9.22 9.34
N PRO A 56 3.07 -9.82 10.49
CA PRO A 56 3.91 -9.83 11.68
C PRO A 56 5.24 -10.55 11.42
N ASN A 57 6.29 -10.09 12.09
CA ASN A 57 7.65 -10.63 12.00
C ASN A 57 8.24 -10.61 10.58
N SER A 58 7.67 -9.82 9.67
CA SER A 58 8.21 -9.67 8.32
C SER A 58 9.49 -8.85 8.30
N GLU A 59 10.42 -9.24 7.41
CA GLU A 59 11.55 -8.40 7.01
C GLU A 59 11.23 -7.82 5.63
N PRO A 60 11.11 -6.49 5.49
CA PRO A 60 10.67 -5.90 4.24
C PRO A 60 11.73 -5.95 3.15
N ILE A 61 11.30 -6.17 1.92
CA ILE A 61 12.15 -6.12 0.72
C ILE A 61 11.68 -5.04 -0.25
N ILE A 62 12.59 -4.54 -1.09
CA ILE A 62 12.24 -3.70 -2.24
C ILE A 62 12.05 -4.64 -3.43
N ASN A 63 10.90 -4.59 -4.11
CA ASN A 63 10.69 -5.35 -5.34
C ASN A 63 11.24 -4.62 -6.57
N GLU A 64 11.18 -5.25 -7.75
CA GLU A 64 11.68 -4.70 -9.03
C GLU A 64 10.97 -3.39 -9.47
N ASN A 65 9.88 -3.08 -8.79
CA ASN A 65 9.01 -1.95 -9.00
C ASN A 65 9.18 -0.84 -7.95
N GLY A 66 10.20 -0.93 -7.09
CA GLY A 66 10.49 0.07 -6.05
C GLY A 66 9.47 0.11 -4.92
N LYS A 67 8.58 -0.89 -4.82
CA LYS A 67 7.63 -1.03 -3.72
C LYS A 67 8.32 -1.75 -2.57
N ILE A 68 7.99 -1.34 -1.36
CA ILE A 68 8.46 -1.96 -0.13
C ILE A 68 7.40 -2.97 0.31
N ILE A 69 7.78 -4.25 0.36
CA ILE A 69 6.88 -5.37 0.62
C ILE A 69 7.18 -5.94 1.98
N PHE A 70 6.19 -5.92 2.87
CA PHE A 70 6.19 -6.63 4.14
C PHE A 70 5.35 -7.90 3.99
N ARG A 71 5.96 -9.06 4.20
CA ARG A 71 5.25 -10.34 4.11
C ARG A 71 5.85 -11.33 5.10
N SER A 72 5.00 -11.93 5.92
CA SER A 72 5.40 -13.05 6.77
C SER A 72 5.58 -14.31 5.92
N PRO A 73 6.59 -15.16 6.19
CA PRO A 73 6.77 -16.42 5.48
C PRO A 73 5.49 -17.27 5.45
N GLY A 74 5.14 -17.85 4.30
CA GLY A 74 3.95 -18.69 4.13
C GLY A 74 2.61 -17.96 4.09
N ASN A 75 2.55 -16.65 4.41
CA ASN A 75 1.30 -15.90 4.41
C ASN A 75 0.85 -15.53 2.98
N LYS A 76 -0.46 -15.54 2.74
CA LYS A 76 -1.08 -15.07 1.49
C LYS A 76 -1.42 -13.59 1.53
N ILE A 77 -1.32 -12.94 2.69
CA ILE A 77 -1.45 -11.49 2.80
C ILE A 77 -0.06 -10.85 2.82
N GLN A 78 0.08 -9.72 2.13
CA GLN A 78 1.25 -8.85 2.22
C GLN A 78 0.83 -7.38 2.36
N VAL A 79 1.68 -6.58 3.01
CA VAL A 79 1.52 -5.13 3.08
C VAL A 79 2.45 -4.50 2.05
N VAL A 80 1.88 -3.73 1.15
CA VAL A 80 2.57 -3.11 0.01
C VAL A 80 2.66 -1.62 0.23
N ALA A 81 3.85 -1.12 0.51
CA ALA A 81 4.11 0.29 0.74
C ALA A 81 4.81 0.94 -0.48
N GLU A 82 4.27 2.07 -0.95
CA GLU A 82 4.86 2.87 -2.02
C GLU A 82 5.89 3.84 -1.45
N ALA A 83 7.12 3.77 -1.94
CA ALA A 83 8.21 4.62 -1.46
C ALA A 83 8.08 6.09 -1.91
N THR A 84 7.53 6.33 -3.11
CA THR A 84 7.52 7.68 -3.71
C THR A 84 6.35 8.54 -3.27
N ILE A 85 5.20 7.92 -2.96
CA ILE A 85 3.96 8.65 -2.64
C ILE A 85 3.52 8.50 -1.19
N GLY A 86 4.20 7.64 -0.41
CA GLY A 86 3.90 7.45 1.01
C GLY A 86 2.57 6.75 1.27
N SER A 87 2.16 5.84 0.39
CA SER A 87 0.92 5.07 0.55
C SER A 87 1.17 3.62 0.94
N VAL A 88 0.16 2.99 1.51
CA VAL A 88 0.17 1.58 1.88
C VAL A 88 -1.15 0.91 1.49
N ARG A 89 -1.06 -0.36 1.11
CA ARG A 89 -2.18 -1.24 0.80
C ARG A 89 -1.96 -2.61 1.44
N ILE A 90 -3.05 -3.30 1.74
CA ILE A 90 -3.05 -4.68 2.21
C ILE A 90 -3.50 -5.55 1.03
N GLN A 91 -2.67 -6.47 0.56
CA GLN A 91 -2.94 -7.28 -0.64
C GLN A 91 -3.11 -8.75 -0.28
N ASP A 92 -4.19 -9.36 -0.77
CA ASP A 92 -4.46 -10.79 -0.73
C ASP A 92 -3.94 -11.47 -2.01
N LEU A 93 -2.85 -12.21 -1.88
CA LEU A 93 -2.18 -12.94 -2.96
C LEU A 93 -2.95 -14.21 -3.39
N SER A 94 -4.01 -14.59 -2.68
CA SER A 94 -4.89 -15.67 -3.15
C SER A 94 -5.77 -15.24 -4.33
N VAL A 95 -5.84 -13.93 -4.61
CA VAL A 95 -6.61 -13.36 -5.71
C VAL A 95 -5.69 -13.17 -6.91
N SER A 96 -5.89 -13.97 -7.96
CA SER A 96 -5.05 -13.91 -9.16
C SER A 96 -5.37 -12.73 -10.09
N LYS A 97 -6.60 -12.18 -10.03
CA LYS A 97 -7.06 -11.04 -10.84
C LYS A 97 -8.12 -10.22 -10.12
N GLY A 98 -8.08 -8.89 -10.29
CA GLY A 98 -9.15 -7.98 -9.87
C GLY A 98 -8.86 -7.25 -8.56
N ARG A 99 -9.85 -7.24 -7.65
CA ARG A 99 -9.82 -6.49 -6.39
C ARG A 99 -9.16 -7.27 -5.27
N GLU A 100 -7.84 -7.25 -5.32
CA GLU A 100 -6.92 -7.95 -4.40
C GLU A 100 -6.65 -7.19 -3.09
N TYR A 101 -7.08 -5.93 -2.96
CA TYR A 101 -6.79 -5.11 -1.79
C TYR A 101 -7.90 -5.18 -0.74
N LEU A 102 -7.48 -5.22 0.51
CA LEU A 102 -8.34 -5.33 1.68
C LEU A 102 -8.48 -3.99 2.40
N ASP A 103 -9.55 -3.84 3.18
CA ASP A 103 -9.68 -2.75 4.16
C ASP A 103 -8.79 -2.99 5.40
N LEU A 104 -8.80 -2.06 6.36
CA LEU A 104 -8.03 -2.15 7.61
C LEU A 104 -8.45 -3.31 8.53
N ASN A 105 -9.58 -3.95 8.23
CA ASN A 105 -10.10 -5.11 8.95
C ASN A 105 -9.83 -6.43 8.21
N GLY A 106 -9.24 -6.38 7.01
CA GLY A 106 -8.96 -7.57 6.20
C GLY A 106 -10.14 -8.00 5.33
N ASN A 107 -11.17 -7.16 5.17
CA ASN A 107 -12.33 -7.48 4.36
C ASN A 107 -12.12 -7.13 2.88
N ARG A 108 -12.76 -7.89 2.00
CA ARG A 108 -12.80 -7.60 0.56
C ARG A 108 -13.83 -6.53 0.24
N MET A 109 -13.41 -5.47 -0.44
CA MET A 109 -14.26 -4.33 -0.78
C MET A 109 -14.77 -4.41 -2.22
N ASN A 110 -15.64 -5.37 -2.51
CA ASN A 110 -16.20 -5.53 -3.85
C ASN A 110 -17.51 -4.77 -4.05
N ASN A 111 -18.38 -4.80 -3.05
CA ASN A 111 -19.74 -4.27 -3.15
C ASN A 111 -20.10 -3.42 -1.93
N ILE A 112 -21.13 -2.60 -2.08
CA ILE A 112 -21.83 -1.94 -0.98
C ILE A 112 -23.33 -2.20 -1.09
N ILE A 113 -24.03 -1.99 0.02
CA ILE A 113 -25.49 -1.95 0.07
C ILE A 113 -25.90 -0.48 0.03
N GLU A 114 -26.68 -0.10 -0.97
CA GLU A 114 -27.22 1.23 -1.16
C GLU A 114 -28.73 1.09 -1.39
N ASN A 115 -29.54 1.67 -0.50
CA ASN A 115 -31.01 1.56 -0.51
C ASN A 115 -31.52 0.10 -0.56
N GLY A 116 -30.88 -0.79 0.19
CA GLY A 116 -31.24 -2.22 0.25
C GLY A 116 -30.83 -3.03 -0.99
N LYS A 117 -30.17 -2.43 -1.97
CA LYS A 117 -29.65 -3.12 -3.16
C LYS A 117 -28.12 -3.21 -3.12
N ILE A 118 -27.60 -4.33 -3.60
CA ILE A 118 -26.16 -4.53 -3.75
C ILE A 118 -25.70 -3.88 -5.05
N ARG A 119 -24.69 -3.01 -4.97
CA ARG A 119 -23.96 -2.52 -6.14
C ARG A 119 -22.46 -2.69 -5.98
N GLY A 120 -21.77 -2.83 -7.11
CA GLY A 120 -20.31 -2.79 -7.14
C GLY A 120 -19.79 -1.40 -6.79
N LEU A 121 -18.65 -1.34 -6.09
CA LEU A 121 -17.95 -0.07 -5.90
C LEU A 121 -17.40 0.45 -7.23
N SER A 122 -17.40 1.75 -7.43
CA SER A 122 -16.54 2.39 -8.44
C SER A 122 -15.07 2.24 -8.06
N LYS A 123 -14.15 2.49 -9.01
CA LYS A 123 -12.71 2.48 -8.74
C LYS A 123 -12.33 3.42 -7.59
N LYS A 124 -12.88 4.64 -7.59
CA LYS A 124 -12.61 5.65 -6.56
C LYS A 124 -13.08 5.19 -5.18
N GLU A 125 -14.30 4.66 -5.08
CA GLU A 125 -14.82 4.16 -3.79
C GLU A 125 -14.04 2.95 -3.27
N TYR A 126 -13.59 2.08 -4.17
CA TYR A 126 -12.71 0.97 -3.82
C TYR A 126 -11.36 1.45 -3.28
N GLU A 127 -10.72 2.39 -3.96
CA GLU A 127 -9.44 2.97 -3.53
C GLU A 127 -9.57 3.69 -2.19
N LEU A 128 -10.64 4.47 -1.98
CA LEU A 128 -10.92 5.13 -0.69
C LEU A 128 -11.01 4.17 0.51
N ARG A 129 -11.36 2.91 0.27
CA ARG A 129 -11.55 1.88 1.32
C ARG A 129 -10.35 0.95 1.49
N THR A 130 -9.38 0.98 0.56
CA THR A 130 -8.29 -0.03 0.50
C THR A 130 -6.90 0.58 0.33
N HIS A 131 -6.80 1.86 0.02
CA HIS A 131 -5.55 2.60 -0.09
C HIS A 131 -5.47 3.61 1.05
N PHE A 132 -4.31 3.67 1.67
CA PHE A 132 -4.08 4.47 2.86
C PHE A 132 -2.80 5.28 2.73
N ARG A 133 -2.72 6.40 3.45
CA ARG A 133 -1.49 7.20 3.58
C ARG A 133 -0.73 6.79 4.84
N ILE A 134 0.56 6.59 4.71
CA ILE A 134 1.42 6.29 5.84
C ILE A 134 1.64 7.59 6.63
N LYS A 135 1.32 7.58 7.92
CA LYS A 135 1.68 8.66 8.85
C LYS A 135 3.20 8.87 8.87
N LYS A 136 3.63 10.13 8.97
CA LYS A 136 5.04 10.48 9.21
C LYS A 136 5.47 10.01 10.60
N LEU A 137 6.78 9.89 10.82
CA LEU A 137 7.33 9.46 12.11
C LEU A 137 6.91 10.37 13.28
N ASN A 138 6.67 11.65 13.03
CA ASN A 138 6.22 12.62 14.04
C ASN A 138 4.69 12.69 14.20
N GLU A 139 3.94 11.91 13.42
CA GLU A 139 2.47 11.79 13.51
C GLU A 139 2.05 10.44 14.17
N MET A 140 3.03 9.63 14.57
CA MET A 140 2.87 8.29 15.14
C MET A 140 3.01 8.29 16.65
#